data_AF-A0A8F1MA33-F1
#
_entry.id   AF-A0A8F1MA33-F1
#
_cell.length_a   1.000
_cell.length_b   1.000
_cell.length_c   1.000
_cell.angle_alpha   90.00
_cell.angle_beta   90.00
_cell.angle_gamma   90.00
#
_symmetry.space_group_name_H-M   'P 1'
#
loop_
_entity.id
_entity.type
_entity.pdbx_description
1 polymer ?
#
loop_
_entity_poly.entity_id
_entity_poly.type
_entity_poly.pdbx_seq_one_letter_code
_entity_poly.pdbx_strand_id
1 'polypeptide(L)'
;MGAINIRRALALSRNVPAIKAAYIVGDGSAKPVVEGIRRMGDPNYCRQEENAGGYGLGAAIGACGTKQTELVNAYSTLARMGVQKKSLKRD
;
A
#
# COMPACT_ATOMS: atom_id res chain seq x y z
N MET A 1 7.45 -14.26 -17.76
CA MET A 1 8.72 -13.99 -17.05
C MET A 1 9.10 -15.07 -16.03
N GLY A 2 8.25 -16.08 -15.75
CA GLY A 2 8.63 -17.15 -14.82
C GLY A 2 8.91 -16.64 -13.40
N ALA A 3 9.80 -17.34 -12.68
CA ALA A 3 10.28 -16.91 -11.38
C ALA A 3 11.11 -15.62 -11.48
N ILE A 4 10.81 -14.66 -10.61
CA ILE A 4 11.48 -13.35 -10.53
C ILE A 4 11.62 -13.00 -9.06
N ASN A 5 12.77 -12.44 -8.67
CA ASN A 5 12.96 -12.01 -7.28
C ASN A 5 12.09 -10.78 -6.97
N ILE A 6 11.79 -10.58 -5.68
CA ILE A 6 10.89 -9.51 -5.22
C ILE A 6 11.38 -8.10 -5.61
N ARG A 7 12.71 -7.86 -5.61
CA ARG A 7 13.31 -6.58 -6.00
C ARG A 7 13.01 -6.25 -7.46
N ARG A 8 13.21 -7.20 -8.37
CA ARG A 8 12.97 -7.01 -9.81
C ARG A 8 11.47 -6.99 -10.12
N ALA A 9 10.67 -7.76 -9.39
CA ALA A 9 9.22 -7.74 -9.52
C ALA A 9 8.63 -6.36 -9.19
N LEU A 10 9.10 -5.74 -8.10
CA LEU A 10 8.74 -4.38 -7.71
C LEU A 10 9.22 -3.36 -8.76
N ALA A 11 10.49 -3.43 -9.17
CA ALA A 11 11.07 -2.51 -10.15
C ALA A 11 10.37 -2.53 -11.52
N LEU A 12 9.84 -3.69 -11.92
CA LEU A 12 9.11 -3.87 -13.18
C LEU A 12 7.59 -3.67 -13.04
N SER A 13 7.10 -3.29 -11.87
CA SER A 13 5.67 -3.11 -11.59
C SER A 13 4.81 -4.30 -12.06
N ARG A 14 5.14 -5.51 -11.59
CA ARG A 14 4.42 -6.73 -12.00
C ARG A 14 3.25 -7.04 -11.06
N ASN A 15 2.03 -7.07 -11.60
CA ASN A 15 0.80 -7.35 -10.84
C ASN A 15 0.78 -8.73 -10.16
N VAL A 16 1.16 -9.79 -10.87
CA VAL A 16 1.09 -11.17 -10.33
C VAL A 16 1.96 -11.33 -9.07
N PRO A 17 3.24 -10.92 -9.05
CA PRO A 17 4.03 -10.90 -7.82
C PRO A 17 3.48 -9.99 -6.72
N ALA A 18 2.93 -8.81 -7.05
CA ALA A 18 2.37 -7.90 -6.06
C ALA A 18 1.17 -8.51 -5.32
N ILE A 19 0.23 -9.12 -6.06
CA ILE A 19 -0.92 -9.84 -5.49
C ILE A 19 -0.45 -11.05 -4.67
N LYS A 20 0.51 -11.84 -5.17
CA LYS A 20 1.06 -12.98 -4.43
C LYS A 20 1.72 -12.56 -3.12
N ALA A 21 2.49 -11.47 -3.13
CA ALA A 21 3.10 -10.94 -1.90
C ALA A 21 2.02 -10.51 -0.90
N ALA A 22 0.99 -9.80 -1.35
CA ALA A 22 -0.14 -9.42 -0.49
C ALA A 22 -0.88 -10.64 0.07
N TYR A 23 -1.14 -11.65 -0.77
CA TYR A 23 -1.76 -12.91 -0.36
C TYR A 23 -0.95 -13.62 0.73
N ILE A 24 0.37 -13.72 0.57
CA ILE A 24 1.26 -14.38 1.55
C ILE A 24 1.31 -13.59 2.86
N VAL A 25 1.45 -12.27 2.79
CA VAL A 25 1.54 -11.40 3.99
C VAL A 25 0.24 -11.40 4.79
N GLY A 26 -0.90 -11.49 4.10
CA GLY A 26 -2.21 -11.41 4.74
C GLY A 26 -3.01 -12.69 4.79
N ASP A 27 -2.40 -13.85 4.51
CA ASP A 27 -3.05 -15.16 4.48
C ASP A 27 -4.37 -15.13 3.68
N GLY A 28 -4.29 -14.64 2.44
CA GLY A 28 -5.44 -14.44 1.55
C GLY A 28 -6.19 -13.11 1.71
N SER A 29 -5.91 -12.33 2.76
CA SER A 29 -6.50 -11.01 2.98
C SER A 29 -5.59 -9.86 2.53
N ALA A 30 -6.18 -8.77 2.02
CA ALA A 30 -5.46 -7.52 1.76
C ALA A 30 -5.28 -6.65 3.02
N LYS A 31 -5.97 -6.96 4.12
CA LYS A 31 -6.05 -6.12 5.31
C LYS A 31 -4.67 -5.76 5.90
N PRO A 32 -3.70 -6.69 6.06
CA PRO A 32 -2.39 -6.33 6.61
C PRO A 32 -1.59 -5.37 5.74
N VAL A 33 -1.74 -5.45 4.41
CA VAL A 33 -1.12 -4.51 3.45
C VAL A 33 -1.74 -3.13 3.59
N VAL A 34 -3.07 -3.05 3.58
CA VAL A 34 -3.83 -1.79 3.73
C VAL A 34 -3.50 -1.12 5.07
N GLU A 35 -3.51 -1.86 6.17
CA GLU A 35 -3.15 -1.34 7.49
C GLU A 35 -1.68 -0.93 7.58
N GLY A 36 -0.78 -1.61 6.86
CA GLY A 36 0.61 -1.20 6.71
C GLY A 36 0.73 0.17 6.04
N ILE A 37 0.04 0.37 4.91
CA ILE A 37 0.01 1.64 4.18
C ILE A 37 -0.58 2.78 5.03
N ARG A 38 -1.68 2.50 5.74
CA ARG A 38 -2.28 3.45 6.69
C ARG A 38 -1.31 3.86 7.78
N ARG A 39 -0.59 2.90 8.39
CA ARG A 39 0.46 3.18 9.40
C ARG A 39 1.66 3.94 8.83
N MET A 40 1.96 3.81 7.53
CA MET A 40 3.04 4.59 6.90
C MET A 40 2.68 6.07 6.72
N GLY A 41 1.41 6.46 6.88
CA GLY A 41 1.00 7.86 6.77
C GLY A 41 -0.08 8.12 5.73
N ASP A 42 -0.68 7.07 5.16
CA ASP A 42 -1.82 7.15 4.25
C ASP A 42 -3.14 6.66 4.88
N PRO A 43 -3.68 7.37 5.88
CA PRO A 43 -4.79 6.89 6.70
C PRO A 43 -6.12 6.70 5.95
N ASN A 44 -6.33 7.36 4.82
CA ASN A 44 -7.53 7.20 4.00
C ASN A 44 -7.40 6.14 2.89
N TYR A 45 -6.26 5.46 2.80
CA TYR A 45 -6.10 4.35 1.86
C TYR A 45 -7.20 3.30 2.01
N CYS A 46 -7.87 2.95 0.90
CA CYS A 46 -9.00 2.01 0.80
C CYS A 46 -10.27 2.35 1.62
N ARG A 47 -10.39 3.55 2.22
CA ARG A 47 -11.57 3.88 3.05
C ARG A 47 -12.87 3.96 2.26
N GLN A 48 -12.80 4.47 1.03
CA GLN A 48 -13.96 4.54 0.14
C GLN A 48 -14.49 3.14 -0.18
N GLU A 49 -13.59 2.22 -0.51
CA GLU A 49 -13.89 0.84 -0.86
C GLU A 49 -14.40 0.06 0.36
N GLU A 50 -13.77 0.25 1.52
CA GLU A 50 -14.25 -0.29 2.81
C GLU A 50 -15.70 0.13 3.09
N ASN A 51 -16.06 1.39 2.82
CA ASN A 51 -17.41 1.91 2.96
C ASN A 51 -18.38 1.44 1.86
N ALA A 52 -17.86 1.00 0.71
CA ALA A 52 -18.65 0.61 -0.47
C ALA A 52 -18.84 -0.90 -0.62
N GLY A 53 -18.50 -1.69 0.41
CA GLY A 53 -18.67 -3.16 0.39
C GLY A 53 -17.38 -3.96 0.58
N GLY A 54 -16.24 -3.29 0.77
CA GLY A 54 -14.95 -3.90 1.08
C GLY A 54 -13.93 -3.78 -0.05
N TYR A 55 -12.68 -4.12 0.27
CA TYR A 55 -11.55 -4.19 -0.66
C TYR A 55 -10.96 -5.60 -0.66
N GLY A 56 -10.48 -6.04 -1.82
CA GLY A 56 -9.81 -7.34 -2.00
C GLY A 56 -8.30 -7.19 -2.25
N LEU A 57 -7.66 -8.26 -2.71
CA LEU A 57 -6.24 -8.26 -3.10
C LEU A 57 -5.90 -7.29 -4.23
N GLY A 58 -6.91 -6.77 -4.95
CA GLY A 58 -6.77 -5.66 -5.89
C GLY A 58 -6.17 -4.39 -5.25
N ALA A 59 -6.29 -4.22 -3.92
CA ALA A 59 -5.61 -3.13 -3.21
C ALA A 59 -4.10 -3.12 -3.50
N ALA A 60 -3.46 -4.29 -3.63
CA ALA A 60 -2.01 -4.41 -3.90
C ALA A 60 -1.57 -3.89 -5.28
N ILE A 61 -2.51 -3.61 -6.19
CA ILE A 61 -2.25 -3.10 -7.54
C ILE A 61 -2.92 -1.74 -7.80
N GLY A 62 -3.33 -1.03 -6.74
CA GLY A 62 -3.87 0.32 -6.85
C GLY A 62 -5.38 0.41 -7.07
N ALA A 63 -6.16 -0.63 -6.74
CA ALA A 63 -7.62 -0.59 -6.81
C ALA A 63 -8.28 0.14 -5.60
N CYS A 64 -7.54 1.01 -4.91
CA CYS A 64 -8.02 1.77 -3.76
C CYS A 64 -7.74 3.26 -3.93
N GLY A 65 -8.70 4.08 -3.48
CA GLY A 65 -8.50 5.52 -3.33
C GLY A 65 -7.44 5.89 -2.30
N THR A 66 -6.75 7.01 -2.55
CA THR A 66 -5.80 7.67 -1.64
C THR A 66 -5.86 9.19 -1.85
N LYS A 67 -5.48 9.96 -0.83
CA LYS A 67 -5.24 11.41 -0.99
C LYS A 67 -3.77 11.63 -1.33
N GLN A 68 -3.49 12.52 -2.29
CA GLN A 68 -2.12 12.77 -2.73
C GLN A 68 -1.19 13.20 -1.59
N THR A 69 -1.66 14.03 -0.65
CA THR A 69 -0.89 14.47 0.53
C THR A 69 -0.59 13.33 1.50
N GLU A 70 -1.47 12.35 1.58
CA GLU A 70 -1.35 11.16 2.43
C GLU A 70 -0.39 10.14 1.82
N LEU A 71 -0.46 9.96 0.49
CA LEU A 71 0.54 9.19 -0.26
C LEU A 71 1.95 9.77 -0.07
N VAL A 72 2.11 11.10 -0.14
CA VAL A 72 3.39 11.77 0.14
C VAL A 72 3.90 11.47 1.55
N ASN A 73 3.02 11.43 2.56
CA ASN A 73 3.41 11.05 3.92
C ASN A 73 3.87 9.59 4.00
N ALA A 74 3.18 8.67 3.32
CA ALA A 74 3.58 7.26 3.25
C ALA A 74 4.97 7.06 2.62
N TYR A 75 5.23 7.68 1.48
CA TYR A 75 6.57 7.66 0.88
C TYR A 75 7.62 8.35 1.77
N SER A 76 7.25 9.41 2.49
CA SER A 76 8.16 10.10 3.42
C SER A 76 8.59 9.19 4.58
N THR A 77 7.75 8.26 5.02
CA THR A 77 8.12 7.26 6.03
C THR A 77 9.23 6.33 5.53
N LEU A 78 9.14 5.87 4.28
CA LEU A 78 10.21 5.10 3.64
C LEU A 78 11.50 5.92 3.52
N ALA A 79 11.40 7.18 3.10
CA ALA A 79 12.54 8.09 2.99
C ALA A 79 13.22 8.40 4.33
N ARG A 80 12.47 8.33 5.43
CA ARG A 80 12.97 8.52 6.81
C ARG A 80 13.27 7.21 7.52
N MET A 81 13.64 6.17 6.77
CA MET A 81 14.05 4.88 7.33
C MET A 81 13.01 4.25 8.27
N GLY A 82 11.72 4.43 7.96
CA GLY A 82 10.59 3.89 8.72
C GLY A 82 9.99 4.83 9.76
N VAL A 83 10.52 6.05 9.92
CA VAL A 83 9.97 7.02 10.88
C VAL A 83 8.80 7.79 10.28
N GLN A 84 7.59 7.47 10.75
CA GLN A 84 6.36 8.18 10.35
C GLN A 84 6.33 9.58 10.98
N LYS A 85 6.22 10.60 10.13
CA LYS A 85 5.97 12.00 10.50
C LYS A 85 5.07 12.63 9.46
N LYS A 86 4.10 13.42 9.89
CA LYS A 86 3.33 14.27 8.97
C LYS A 86 4.27 15.30 8.35
N SER A 87 4.29 15.39 7.03
CA SER A 87 4.99 16.46 6.31
C SER A 87 4.17 17.74 6.44
N LEU A 88 4.41 18.49 7.52
CA LEU A 88 3.88 19.83 7.87
C LEU A 88 2.34 20.00 7.89
N LYS A 89 1.80 20.40 9.04
CA LYS A 89 0.57 21.20 9.08
C LYS A 89 0.92 22.57 8.52
N ARG A 90 0.27 22.99 7.44
CA ARG A 90 -0.11 24.41 7.36
C ARG A 90 -1.37 24.49 8.22
N ASP A 91 -1.24 25.10 9.38
CA ASP A 91 -2.38 25.55 10.18
C ASP A 91 -3.26 26.48 9.34
#